data_AF-A0A7W0WHA9-F1
#
_entry.id   AF-A0A7W0WHA9-F1
#
_cell.length_a   1.000
_cell.length_b   1.000
_cell.length_c   1.000
_cell.angle_alpha   90.00
_cell.angle_beta   90.00
_cell.angle_gamma   90.00
#
_symmetry.space_group_name_H-M   'P 1'
#
loop_
_entity.id
_entity.type
_entity.pdbx_description
1 polymer ?
#
loop_
_entity_poly.entity_id
_entity_poly.type
_entity_poly.pdbx_seq_one_letter_code
_entity_poly.pdbx_strand_id
1 'polypeptide(L)' 'PTANWHEREAYDMFGVAFAGHPDLRRTYMWQDHFDHHPLLKSFEISTKRTFEGLR' A
#
# COMPACT_ATOMS: atom_id res chain seq x y z
N PRO A 1 11.86 -10.49 -16.96
CA PRO A 1 11.12 -10.62 -15.69
C PRO A 1 10.55 -9.25 -15.26
N THR A 2 9.49 -8.82 -15.95
CA THR A 2 8.83 -7.53 -15.70
C THR A 2 7.76 -7.66 -14.61
N ALA A 3 7.24 -8.86 -14.38
CA ALA A 3 6.17 -9.13 -13.42
C ALA A 3 6.61 -9.02 -11.95
N ASN A 4 7.86 -9.39 -11.61
CA ASN A 4 8.34 -9.41 -10.22
C ASN A 4 8.15 -8.07 -9.48
N TRP A 5 8.36 -6.94 -10.18
CA TRP A 5 8.17 -5.62 -9.59
C TRP A 5 6.69 -5.34 -9.32
N HIS A 6 5.82 -5.61 -10.30
CA HIS A 6 4.39 -5.38 -10.21
C HIS A 6 3.73 -6.29 -9.16
N GLU A 7 4.20 -7.53 -9.01
CA GLU A 7 3.72 -8.45 -7.97
C GLU A 7 4.09 -7.95 -6.56
N ARG A 8 5.29 -7.38 -6.40
CA ARG A 8 5.70 -6.75 -5.14
C ARG A 8 4.94 -5.46 -4.84
N GLU A 9 4.63 -4.67 -5.86
CA GLU A 9 3.83 -3.45 -5.73
C GLU A 9 2.39 -3.78 -5.30
N ALA A 10 1.77 -4.78 -5.93
CA ALA A 10 0.43 -5.23 -5.58
C ALA A 10 0.38 -5.84 -4.16
N TYR A 11 1.41 -6.57 -3.74
CA TYR A 11 1.53 -7.06 -2.37
C TYR A 11 1.63 -5.92 -1.35
N ASP A 12 2.39 -4.87 -1.65
CA ASP A 12 2.57 -3.74 -0.74
C ASP A 12 1.31 -2.86 -0.63
N MET A 13 0.71 -2.51 -1.77
CA MET A 13 -0.39 -1.56 -1.80
C MET A 13 -1.76 -2.18 -1.52
N PHE A 14 -1.96 -3.46 -1.88
CA PHE A 14 -3.25 -4.15 -1.79
C PHE A 14 -3.22 -5.43 -0.94
N GLY A 15 -2.05 -5.92 -0.54
CA GLY A 15 -1.94 -7.15 0.27
C GLY A 15 -2.12 -8.45 -0.51
N VAL A 16 -2.04 -8.40 -1.84
CA VAL A 16 -2.20 -9.57 -2.70
C VAL A 16 -0.94 -10.44 -2.67
N ALA A 17 -1.03 -11.64 -2.13
CA ALA A 17 0.08 -12.60 -2.10
C ALA A 17 0.14 -13.45 -3.38
N PHE A 18 1.31 -13.53 -4.01
CA PHE A 18 1.54 -14.31 -5.22
C PHE A 18 2.29 -15.61 -4.89
N ALA A 19 1.69 -16.76 -5.21
CA ALA A 19 2.33 -18.06 -5.02
C ALA A 19 3.42 -18.30 -6.08
N GLY A 20 4.64 -18.62 -5.63
CA GLY A 20 5.78 -18.88 -6.52
C GLY A 20 6.67 -17.66 -6.81
N HIS A 21 6.39 -16.51 -6.21
CA HIS A 21 7.27 -15.34 -6.33
C HIS A 21 8.56 -15.55 -5.50
N PRO A 22 9.76 -15.40 -6.09
CA PRO A 22 11.02 -15.75 -5.42
C PRO A 22 11.40 -14.81 -4.26
N ASP A 23 10.93 -13.56 -4.27
CA ASP A 23 11.20 -12.57 -3.19
C ASP A 23 10.02 -11.60 -3.04
N LEU A 24 8.94 -12.06 -2.40
CA LEU A 24 7.76 -11.24 -2.17
C LEU A 24 7.94 -10.36 -0.92
N ARG A 25 8.74 -9.31 -1.05
CA ARG A 25 8.97 -8.31 0.00
C ARG A 25 8.30 -6.99 -0.35
N ARG A 26 7.77 -6.33 0.69
CA ARG A 26 7.32 -4.93 0.68
C ARG A 26 8.43 -4.00 0.16
N THR A 27 8.12 -3.07 -0.75
CA THR A 27 9.15 -2.22 -1.40
C THR A 27 9.02 -0.74 -1.04
N TYR A 28 7.80 -0.21 -0.90
CA TYR A 28 7.55 1.22 -0.71
C TYR A 28 7.22 1.59 0.74
N MET A 29 6.50 0.73 1.46
CA MET A 29 6.08 1.03 2.83
C MET A 29 7.24 0.95 3.83
N TRP A 30 7.30 1.92 4.74
CA TRP A 30 8.22 1.92 5.87
C TRP A 30 7.81 0.87 6.90
N GLN A 31 8.76 0.36 7.69
CA GLN A 31 8.55 -0.80 8.55
C GLN A 31 7.44 -0.61 9.59
N ASP A 32 7.19 0.63 10.01
CA ASP A 32 6.18 0.99 11.00
C ASP A 32 4.74 0.99 10.45
N HIS A 33 4.54 0.79 9.14
CA HIS A 33 3.24 0.83 8.47
C HIS A 33 2.86 -0.47 7.75
N PHE A 34 3.52 -1.59 8.07
CA PHE A 34 3.28 -2.88 7.41
C PHE A 34 1.89 -3.47 7.64
N ASP A 35 1.17 -3.05 8.68
CA ASP A 35 -0.18 -3.55 8.98
C ASP A 35 -1.27 -2.94 8.08
N HIS A 36 -0.91 -1.96 7.24
CA HIS A 36 -1.86 -1.23 6.42
C HIS A 36 -1.53 -1.28 4.92
N HIS A 37 -2.61 -1.21 4.13
CA HIS A 37 -2.57 -1.22 2.67
C HIS A 37 -3.30 0.04 2.17
N PRO A 38 -2.55 1.08 1.79
CA PRO A 38 -3.09 2.43 1.64
C PRO A 38 -4.03 2.59 0.44
N LEU A 39 -3.97 1.67 -0.54
CA LEU A 39 -4.85 1.67 -1.71
C LEU A 39 -6.10 0.79 -1.54
N LEU A 40 -6.35 0.20 -0.37
CA LEU A 40 -7.62 -0.47 -0.10
C LEU A 40 -8.76 0.54 -0.03
N LYS A 41 -9.91 0.20 -0.63
CA LYS A 41 -11.13 1.04 -0.57
C LYS A 41 -11.64 1.25 0.86
N SER A 42 -11.34 0.33 1.78
CA SER A 42 -11.69 0.44 3.20
C SER A 42 -10.70 1.30 3.99
N PHE A 43 -9.61 1.75 3.38
CA PHE A 43 -8.64 2.60 4.05
C PHE A 43 -9.19 4.02 4.16
N GLU A 44 -9.55 4.41 5.38
CA GLU A 44 -10.01 5.76 5.68
C GLU A 44 -8.84 6.73 5.56
N ILE A 45 -8.70 7.34 4.39
CA ILE A 45 -7.82 8.49 4.22
C ILE A 45 -8.45 9.61 5.04
N SER A 46 -7.83 9.97 6.17
CA SER A 46 -8.23 11.13 6.96
C SER A 46 -8.02 12.40 6.12
N THR A 47 -9.00 12.70 5.27
CA THR A 47 -9.07 13.91 4.46
C THR A 47 -9.68 15.06 5.27
N LYS A 48 -9.41 15.10 6.58
CA LYS A 48 -9.77 16.25 7.42
C LYS A 48 -8.72 17.35 7.28
N ARG A 49 -8.44 17.76 6.03
CA ARG A 49 -7.68 19.00 5.78
C ARG A 49 -8.65 20.17 5.75
N THR A 50 -9.03 20.60 6.95
CA THR A 50 -9.10 22.02 7.34
C THR A 50 -9.74 22.98 6.30
N PHE A 51 -11.02 22.83 5.97
CA PHE A 51 -11.81 23.96 5.43
C PHE A 51 -12.29 24.91 6.55
N GLU A 52 -12.01 24.57 7.82
CA GLU A 52 -12.46 25.30 9.01
C GLU A 52 -11.54 26.50 9.36
N GLY A 53 -10.61 26.86 8.48
CA GLY A 53 -9.72 28.02 8.63
C GLY A 53 -9.82 29.05 7.49
N LEU A 54 -10.77 28.91 6.57
CA LEU A 54 -10.97 29.80 5.41
C LEU A 54 -12.34 30.50 5.40
N ARG A 55 -13.02 30.56 6.56
CA ARG A 55 -14.25 31.34 6.73
C ARG A 55 -14.00 32.56 7.60
#